data_AF-A0AAN1IDM0-F1
#
_entry.id   AF-A0AAN1IDM0-F1
#
_cell.length_a   1.000
_cell.length_b   1.000
_cell.length_c   1.000
_cell.angle_alpha   90.00
_cell.angle_beta   90.00
_cell.angle_gamma   90.00
#
_symmetry.space_group_name_H-M   'P 1'
#
loop_
_entity.id
_entity.type
_entity.pdbx_description
1 polymer ?
#
loop_
_entity_poly.entity_id
_entity_poly.type
_entity_poly.pdbx_seq_one_letter_code
_entity_poly.pdbx_strand_id
1 'polypeptide(L)'
;MAVNHRLSSIAELGFDGDGSFYARLWQSLGPGAGALKHPKQLLLGYGAGNLSDATHQGADAAVRALERLGLNASAPKGWYAQVTPANMFTMSAYTSFFVEFGLIASVILVALVLWWISHNHAWNKTTVCWLLLTIYLYVQFEGYAFYALPLLLWAVAAVPRLKSKSEF
;
A
#
# COMPACT_ATOMS: atom_id res chain seq x y z
N MET A 1 34.49 1.59 -22.76
CA MET A 1 33.45 2.37 -22.04
C MET A 1 32.22 1.48 -21.97
N ALA A 2 31.91 0.96 -20.77
CA ALA A 2 30.84 0.00 -20.55
C ALA A 2 29.48 0.65 -20.79
N VAL A 3 28.88 0.40 -21.95
CA VAL A 3 27.47 0.68 -22.21
C VAL A 3 26.68 -0.11 -21.16
N ASN A 4 25.93 0.61 -20.32
CA ASN A 4 25.21 0.07 -19.18
C ASN A 4 24.35 -1.13 -19.60
N HIS A 5 24.71 -2.33 -19.12
CA HIS A 5 24.01 -3.59 -19.39
C HIS A 5 22.50 -3.54 -19.06
N ARG A 6 22.08 -2.62 -18.19
CA ARG A 6 20.66 -2.36 -17.88
C ARG A 6 19.92 -1.58 -18.96
N LEU A 7 20.59 -0.65 -19.63
CA LEU A 7 19.99 0.12 -20.73
C LEU A 7 19.84 -0.75 -21.98
N SER A 8 20.78 -1.67 -22.24
CA SER A 8 20.63 -2.66 -23.30
C SER A 8 19.58 -3.72 -22.97
N SER A 9 19.47 -4.18 -21.72
CA SER A 9 18.43 -5.15 -21.33
C SER A 9 17.02 -4.57 -21.37
N ILE A 10 16.84 -3.30 -21.01
CA ILE A 10 15.53 -2.60 -21.14
C ILE A 10 15.17 -2.39 -22.63
N ALA A 11 16.16 -2.12 -23.48
CA ALA A 11 15.94 -1.91 -24.91
C ALA A 11 15.62 -3.21 -25.68
N GLU A 12 16.17 -4.36 -25.27
CA GLU A 12 15.95 -5.66 -25.92
C GLU A 12 14.78 -6.48 -25.33
N LEU A 13 14.51 -6.36 -24.03
CA LEU A 13 13.52 -7.20 -23.31
C LEU A 13 12.36 -6.40 -22.70
N GLY A 14 12.33 -5.08 -22.87
CA GLY A 14 11.27 -4.22 -22.33
C GLY A 14 11.18 -4.27 -20.80
N PHE A 15 9.99 -4.50 -20.26
CA PHE A 15 9.73 -4.57 -18.81
C PHE A 15 10.46 -5.73 -18.08
N ASP A 16 10.88 -6.77 -18.81
CA ASP A 16 11.66 -7.90 -18.26
C ASP A 16 13.14 -7.52 -18.02
N GLY A 17 13.61 -6.44 -18.64
CA GLY A 17 14.97 -5.93 -18.50
C GLY A 17 15.29 -5.26 -17.16
N ASP A 18 14.25 -4.88 -16.39
CA ASP A 18 14.36 -4.36 -15.02
C ASP A 18 13.74 -5.33 -14.01
N GLY A 19 14.51 -6.36 -13.65
CA GLY A 19 14.08 -7.41 -12.72
C GLY A 19 13.58 -6.90 -11.35
N SER A 20 13.94 -5.68 -10.94
CA SER A 20 13.43 -5.05 -9.70
C SER A 20 12.01 -4.53 -9.86
N PHE A 21 11.72 -3.87 -10.98
CA PHE A 21 10.37 -3.42 -11.29
C PHE A 21 9.43 -4.62 -11.55
N TYR A 22 9.93 -5.61 -12.29
CA TYR A 22 9.19 -6.85 -12.53
C TYR A 22 8.82 -7.55 -11.21
N ALA A 23 9.78 -7.69 -10.28
CA ALA A 23 9.55 -8.23 -8.94
C ALA A 23 8.45 -7.52 -8.16
N ARG A 24 8.48 -6.18 -8.14
CA ARG A 24 7.44 -5.37 -7.48
C ARG A 24 6.08 -5.57 -8.12
N LEU A 25 6.02 -5.62 -9.44
CA LEU A 25 4.78 -5.78 -10.18
C LEU A 25 4.11 -7.11 -9.82
N TRP A 26 4.81 -8.24 -9.95
CA TRP A 26 4.20 -9.55 -9.65
C TRP A 26 3.96 -9.77 -8.15
N GLN A 27 4.79 -9.23 -7.26
CA GLN A 27 4.55 -9.31 -5.80
C GLN A 27 3.31 -8.52 -5.36
N SER A 28 2.93 -7.47 -6.10
CA SER A 28 1.72 -6.68 -5.84
C SER A 28 0.49 -7.29 -6.53
N LEU A 29 0.68 -7.90 -7.70
CA LEU A 29 -0.39 -8.51 -8.50
C LEU A 29 -0.98 -9.77 -7.89
N GLY A 30 -0.20 -10.59 -7.18
CA GLY A 30 -0.70 -11.79 -6.49
C GLY A 30 -1.80 -11.45 -5.46
N PRO A 31 -1.49 -10.66 -4.42
CA PRO A 31 -2.47 -10.21 -3.43
C PRO A 31 -3.64 -9.41 -4.05
N GLY A 32 -3.34 -8.50 -4.99
CA GLY A 32 -4.35 -7.66 -5.64
C GLY A 32 -5.34 -8.45 -6.50
N ALA A 33 -4.86 -9.45 -7.24
CA ALA A 33 -5.73 -10.33 -8.04
C ALA A 33 -6.56 -11.29 -7.17
N GLY A 34 -6.03 -11.70 -6.01
CA GLY A 34 -6.77 -12.46 -4.99
C GLY A 34 -7.94 -11.64 -4.45
N ALA A 35 -7.66 -10.42 -3.98
CA ALA A 35 -8.70 -9.50 -3.52
C ALA A 35 -9.75 -9.21 -4.61
N LEU A 36 -9.34 -8.99 -5.86
CA LEU A 36 -10.27 -8.70 -6.96
C LEU A 36 -11.18 -9.89 -7.31
N LYS A 37 -10.68 -11.12 -7.21
CA LYS A 37 -11.48 -12.35 -7.44
C LYS A 37 -12.52 -12.59 -6.35
N HIS A 38 -12.27 -12.10 -5.14
CA HIS A 38 -13.14 -12.33 -4.00
C HIS A 38 -13.73 -11.01 -3.49
N PRO A 39 -14.88 -10.55 -4.03
CA PRO A 39 -15.44 -9.24 -3.72
C PRO A 39 -15.76 -9.02 -2.24
N LYS A 40 -16.04 -10.10 -1.49
CA LYS A 40 -16.23 -10.02 -0.03
C LYS A 40 -14.91 -9.73 0.69
N GLN A 41 -13.82 -10.35 0.27
CA GLN A 41 -12.48 -10.16 0.84
C GLN A 41 -11.83 -8.86 0.34
N LEU A 42 -12.22 -8.35 -0.84
CA LEU A 42 -11.90 -6.99 -1.27
C LEU A 42 -12.49 -5.93 -0.32
N LEU A 43 -13.72 -6.15 0.13
CA LEU A 43 -14.44 -5.20 0.96
C LEU A 43 -14.04 -5.30 2.44
N LEU A 44 -13.93 -6.52 2.97
CA LEU A 44 -13.67 -6.78 4.40
C LEU A 44 -12.21 -7.10 4.73
N GLY A 45 -11.39 -7.37 3.72
CA GLY A 45 -10.01 -7.83 3.89
C GLY A 45 -9.92 -9.33 4.14
N TYR A 46 -8.70 -9.86 4.02
CA TYR A 46 -8.35 -11.24 4.36
C TYR A 46 -8.04 -11.45 5.85
N GLY A 47 -7.88 -10.37 6.61
CA GLY A 47 -7.41 -10.37 7.99
C GLY A 47 -5.90 -10.14 8.07
N ALA A 48 -5.45 -9.48 9.15
CA ALA A 48 -4.05 -9.15 9.38
C ALA A 48 -3.20 -10.44 9.45
N GLY A 49 -2.14 -10.51 8.63
CA GLY A 49 -1.26 -11.68 8.54
C GLY A 49 -1.70 -12.77 7.55
N ASN A 50 -2.89 -12.66 6.93
CA ASN A 50 -3.41 -13.64 5.96
C ASN A 50 -3.08 -13.28 4.51
N LEU A 51 -2.05 -12.46 4.31
CA LEU A 51 -1.61 -12.00 3.00
C LEU A 51 -1.07 -13.14 2.11
N SER A 52 -0.57 -14.21 2.73
CA SER A 52 -0.22 -15.48 2.06
C SER A 52 -1.42 -16.11 1.35
N ASP A 53 -2.56 -16.15 2.02
CA ASP A 53 -3.77 -16.80 1.50
C ASP A 53 -4.36 -15.99 0.35
N ALA A 54 -4.33 -14.66 0.44
CA ALA A 54 -4.71 -13.77 -0.66
C ALA A 54 -3.84 -14.00 -1.89
N THR A 55 -2.53 -14.16 -1.70
CA THR A 55 -1.59 -14.40 -2.81
C THR A 55 -1.76 -15.78 -3.43
N HIS A 56 -1.98 -16.83 -2.64
CA HIS A 56 -2.28 -18.16 -3.18
C HIS A 56 -3.58 -18.17 -4.00
N GLN A 57 -4.63 -17.48 -3.52
CA GLN A 57 -5.91 -17.38 -4.23
C GLN A 57 -5.81 -16.53 -5.51
N GLY A 58 -4.92 -15.53 -5.52
CA GLY A 58 -4.65 -14.66 -6.66
C GLY A 58 -3.60 -15.17 -7.65
N ALA A 59 -2.78 -16.15 -7.27
CA ALA A 59 -1.62 -16.63 -8.03
C ALA A 59 -1.96 -17.00 -9.48
N ASP A 60 -3.03 -17.76 -9.68
CA ASP A 60 -3.47 -18.18 -11.02
C ASP A 60 -3.90 -17.00 -11.89
N ALA A 61 -4.51 -15.98 -11.29
CA ALA A 61 -4.94 -14.79 -12.02
C ALA A 61 -3.75 -13.87 -12.34
N ALA A 62 -2.80 -13.73 -11.41
CA ALA A 62 -1.56 -13.00 -11.61
C ALA A 62 -0.70 -13.65 -12.70
N VAL A 63 -0.51 -14.97 -12.69
CA VAL A 63 0.22 -15.72 -13.73
C VAL A 63 -0.44 -15.53 -15.10
N ARG A 64 -1.77 -15.68 -15.21
CA ARG A 64 -2.48 -15.43 -16.48
C ARG A 64 -2.39 -13.98 -16.96
N ALA A 65 -2.37 -13.00 -16.06
CA ALA A 65 -2.20 -11.61 -16.42
C ALA A 65 -0.77 -11.34 -16.94
N LEU A 66 0.24 -11.94 -16.33
CA LEU A 66 1.64 -11.87 -16.77
C LEU A 66 1.86 -12.54 -18.13
N GLU A 67 1.27 -13.72 -18.34
CA GLU A 67 1.31 -14.43 -19.63
C GLU A 67 0.63 -13.62 -20.75
N ARG A 68 -0.50 -12.96 -20.46
CA ARG A 68 -1.17 -12.05 -21.41
C ARG A 68 -0.37 -10.79 -21.73
N LEU A 69 0.48 -10.35 -20.82
CA LEU A 69 1.41 -9.24 -21.02
C LEU A 69 2.69 -9.66 -21.75
N GLY A 70 2.84 -10.96 -22.08
CA GLY A 70 4.02 -11.50 -22.76
C GLY A 70 5.24 -11.64 -21.85
N LEU A 71 5.05 -11.63 -20.53
CA LEU A 71 6.14 -11.69 -19.54
C LEU A 71 6.39 -13.14 -19.07
N ASN A 72 7.63 -13.45 -18.69
CA ASN A 72 8.00 -14.79 -18.24
C ASN A 72 7.42 -15.11 -16.85
N ALA A 73 6.28 -15.82 -16.82
CA ALA A 73 5.55 -16.16 -15.59
C ALA A 73 6.11 -17.38 -14.82
N SER A 74 7.20 -18.01 -15.29
CA SER A 74 7.76 -19.21 -14.64
C SER A 74 8.33 -18.93 -13.24
N ALA A 75 9.07 -17.83 -13.05
CA ALA A 75 9.60 -17.43 -11.75
C ALA A 75 8.50 -16.98 -10.75
N PRO A 76 7.52 -16.13 -11.14
CA PRO A 76 6.38 -15.80 -10.29
C PRO A 76 5.58 -17.03 -9.84
N LYS A 77 5.34 -18.00 -10.73
CA LYS A 77 4.59 -19.23 -10.40
C LYS A 77 5.28 -20.07 -9.33
N GLY A 78 6.60 -20.21 -9.42
CA GLY A 78 7.39 -20.91 -8.41
C GLY A 78 7.41 -20.18 -7.06
N TRP A 79 7.52 -18.85 -7.10
CA TRP A 79 7.47 -18.03 -5.88
C TRP A 79 6.10 -18.12 -5.22
N TYR A 80 5.00 -17.92 -5.96
CA TYR A 80 3.64 -18.01 -5.43
C TYR A 80 3.34 -19.35 -4.76
N ALA A 81 3.91 -20.46 -5.25
CA ALA A 81 3.73 -21.78 -4.65
C ALA A 81 4.52 -21.99 -3.35
N GLN A 82 5.56 -21.17 -3.10
CA GLN A 82 6.45 -21.29 -1.96
C GLN A 82 6.22 -20.19 -0.89
N VAL A 83 5.27 -19.28 -1.11
CA VAL A 83 5.08 -18.18 -0.16
C VAL A 83 4.44 -18.68 1.13
N THR A 84 5.07 -18.32 2.23
CA THR A 84 4.56 -18.55 3.58
C THR A 84 4.25 -17.21 4.24
N PRO A 85 3.44 -17.16 5.31
CA PRO A 85 3.16 -15.92 6.04
C PRO A 85 4.44 -15.18 6.50
N ALA A 86 5.52 -15.91 6.77
CA ALA A 86 6.81 -15.35 7.18
C ALA A 86 7.63 -14.74 6.03
N ASN A 87 7.41 -15.22 4.80
CA ASN A 87 8.13 -14.78 3.60
C ASN A 87 7.23 -13.94 2.68
N MET A 88 6.01 -13.62 3.12
CA MET A 88 5.09 -12.80 2.37
C MET A 88 5.41 -11.33 2.60
N PHE A 89 5.95 -10.68 1.58
CA PHE A 89 6.16 -9.25 1.55
C PHE A 89 5.58 -8.70 0.26
N THR A 90 4.61 -7.80 0.40
CA THR A 90 4.25 -6.92 -0.71
C THR A 90 5.15 -5.69 -0.58
N MET A 91 5.83 -5.33 -1.67
CA MET A 91 6.69 -4.15 -1.69
C MET A 91 5.89 -2.83 -1.70
N SER A 92 4.58 -2.87 -1.43
CA SER A 92 3.69 -1.71 -1.26
C SER A 92 2.84 -1.86 0.01
N ALA A 93 3.06 -0.99 0.99
CA ALA A 93 2.32 -1.01 2.25
C ALA A 93 0.81 -0.82 2.03
N TYR A 94 0.42 -0.09 0.99
CA TYR A 94 -0.99 0.08 0.63
C TYR A 94 -1.64 -1.20 0.15
N THR A 95 -0.94 -1.97 -0.68
CA THR A 95 -1.46 -3.25 -1.18
C THR A 95 -1.63 -4.21 -0.01
N SER A 96 -0.66 -4.25 0.91
CA SER A 96 -0.78 -5.03 2.16
C SER A 96 -1.98 -4.57 2.99
N PHE A 97 -2.08 -3.28 3.31
CA PHE A 97 -3.16 -2.74 4.15
C PHE A 97 -4.54 -2.96 3.54
N PHE A 98 -4.68 -2.72 2.23
CA PHE A 98 -5.93 -2.89 1.52
C PHE A 98 -6.34 -4.35 1.41
N VAL A 99 -5.42 -5.26 1.16
CA VAL A 99 -5.73 -6.70 1.04
C VAL A 99 -6.00 -7.31 2.43
N GLU A 100 -5.32 -6.86 3.48
CA GLU A 100 -5.52 -7.38 4.83
C GLU A 100 -6.78 -6.83 5.50
N PHE A 101 -7.04 -5.53 5.42
CA PHE A 101 -8.14 -4.87 6.14
C PHE A 101 -9.35 -4.53 5.25
N GLY A 102 -9.18 -4.56 3.93
CA GLY A 102 -10.23 -4.28 2.97
C GLY A 102 -10.50 -2.79 2.73
N LEU A 103 -11.31 -2.53 1.71
CA LEU A 103 -11.73 -1.18 1.34
C LEU A 103 -12.55 -0.50 2.44
N ILE A 104 -13.41 -1.25 3.13
CA ILE A 104 -14.31 -0.67 4.16
C ILE A 104 -13.50 -0.13 5.32
N ALA A 105 -12.52 -0.89 5.84
CA ALA A 105 -11.67 -0.43 6.93
C ALA A 105 -10.85 0.80 6.52
N SER A 106 -10.36 0.84 5.28
CA SER A 106 -9.63 1.99 4.73
C SER A 106 -10.49 3.26 4.70
N VAL A 107 -11.74 3.15 4.24
CA VAL A 107 -12.69 4.27 4.22
C VAL A 107 -13.08 4.70 5.63
N ILE A 108 -13.32 3.75 6.54
CA ILE A 108 -13.61 4.04 7.96
C ILE A 108 -12.45 4.79 8.60
N LEU A 109 -11.21 4.38 8.36
CA LEU A 109 -10.03 5.07 8.91
C LEU A 109 -9.99 6.55 8.47
N VAL A 110 -10.18 6.80 7.17
CA VAL A 110 -10.22 8.18 6.64
C VAL A 110 -11.38 8.96 7.24
N ALA A 111 -12.57 8.37 7.33
CA ALA A 111 -13.74 9.00 7.91
C ALA A 111 -13.53 9.33 9.40
N LEU A 112 -12.91 8.44 10.17
CA LEU A 112 -12.60 8.65 11.58
C LEU A 112 -11.58 9.77 11.78
N VAL A 113 -10.56 9.87 10.92
CA VAL A 113 -9.59 10.97 10.97
C VAL A 113 -10.27 12.31 10.70
N LEU A 114 -11.09 12.39 9.66
CA LEU A 114 -11.84 13.62 9.33
C LEU A 114 -12.87 13.98 10.40
N TRP A 115 -13.55 12.97 10.95
CA TRP A 115 -14.47 13.14 12.07
C TRP A 115 -13.75 13.64 13.32
N TRP A 116 -12.58 13.10 13.64
CA TRP A 116 -11.75 13.54 14.77
C TRP A 116 -11.32 15.00 14.64
N ILE A 117 -10.89 15.42 13.44
CA ILE A 117 -10.52 16.83 13.16
C ILE A 117 -11.74 17.75 13.33
N SER A 118 -12.89 17.31 12.84
CA SER A 118 -14.14 18.08 12.92
C SER A 118 -14.69 18.17 14.34
N HIS A 119 -14.64 17.08 15.10
CA HIS A 119 -15.09 17.03 16.49
C HIS A 119 -14.27 17.98 17.38
N ASN A 120 -12.94 18.03 17.17
CA ASN A 120 -12.04 18.93 17.90
C ASN A 120 -12.06 20.38 17.38
N HIS A 121 -12.92 20.73 16.41
CA HIS A 121 -13.01 22.07 15.81
C HIS A 121 -11.64 22.63 15.35
N ALA A 122 -10.75 21.74 14.88
CA ALA A 122 -9.36 22.07 14.58
C ALA A 122 -9.11 22.45 13.11
N TRP A 123 -10.14 22.86 12.36
CA TRP A 123 -10.06 23.28 10.96
C TRP A 123 -9.39 24.67 10.84
N ASN A 124 -8.07 24.69 11.03
CA ASN A 124 -7.21 25.85 10.79
C ASN A 124 -6.32 25.60 9.56
N LYS A 125 -5.82 26.68 8.94
CA LYS A 125 -4.88 26.60 7.79
C LYS A 125 -3.68 25.69 8.07
N THR A 126 -3.16 25.72 9.30
CA THR A 126 -2.06 24.87 9.76
C THR A 126 -2.42 23.39 9.75
N THR A 127 -3.58 23.01 10.29
CA THR A 127 -4.06 21.61 10.33
C THR A 127 -4.30 21.07 8.92
N VAL A 128 -4.84 21.88 8.01
CA VAL A 128 -5.02 21.50 6.60
C VAL A 128 -3.66 21.24 5.94
N CYS A 129 -2.67 22.09 6.19
CA CYS A 129 -1.30 21.89 5.70
C CYS A 129 -0.69 20.59 6.25
N TRP A 130 -0.86 20.32 7.55
CA TRP A 130 -0.40 19.07 8.16
C TRP A 130 -1.10 17.84 7.60
N LEU A 131 -2.42 17.90 7.36
CA LEU A 131 -3.16 16.80 6.73
C LEU A 131 -2.63 16.51 5.32
N LEU A 132 -2.43 17.55 4.50
CA LEU A 132 -1.86 17.41 3.16
C LEU A 132 -0.45 16.83 3.19
N LEU A 133 0.37 17.27 4.14
CA LEU A 133 1.72 16.76 4.33
C LEU A 133 1.72 15.29 4.80
N THR A 134 0.80 14.90 5.67
CA THR A 134 0.61 13.50 6.05
C THR A 134 0.22 12.66 4.83
N ILE A 135 -0.75 13.10 4.02
CA ILE A 135 -1.14 12.41 2.78
C ILE A 135 0.08 12.25 1.86
N TYR A 136 0.83 13.32 1.65
CA TYR A 136 2.04 13.32 0.83
C TYR A 136 3.09 12.31 1.31
N LEU A 137 3.39 12.30 2.62
CA LEU A 137 4.36 11.38 3.21
C LEU A 137 3.94 9.93 3.05
N TYR A 138 2.66 9.63 3.24
CA TYR A 138 2.15 8.28 3.02
C TYR A 138 2.33 7.85 1.56
N VAL A 139 2.00 8.72 0.59
CA VAL A 139 2.06 8.40 -0.84
C VAL A 139 3.51 8.14 -1.30
N GLN A 140 4.48 8.89 -0.78
CA GLN A 140 5.87 8.81 -1.25
C GLN A 140 6.74 7.84 -0.44
N PHE A 141 6.51 7.73 0.87
CA PHE A 141 7.42 7.04 1.80
C PHE A 141 6.68 5.94 2.57
N GLU A 142 5.88 5.12 1.86
CA GLU A 142 4.90 4.15 2.37
C GLU A 142 5.24 3.46 3.72
N GLY A 143 6.51 3.09 3.96
CA GLY A 143 6.96 2.46 5.22
C GLY A 143 7.49 3.40 6.32
N TYR A 144 7.96 4.61 5.98
CA TYR A 144 8.56 5.55 6.93
C TYR A 144 7.54 6.52 7.54
N ALA A 145 6.36 6.67 6.94
CA ALA A 145 5.33 7.59 7.38
C ALA A 145 4.50 7.09 8.58
N PHE A 146 4.81 5.93 9.17
CA PHE A 146 4.01 5.27 10.22
C PHE A 146 3.67 6.20 11.40
N TYR A 147 4.61 7.05 11.82
CA TYR A 147 4.40 7.97 12.95
C TYR A 147 3.61 9.24 12.58
N ALA A 148 3.42 9.54 11.30
CA ALA A 148 2.80 10.80 10.87
C ALA A 148 1.30 10.88 11.22
N LEU A 149 0.56 9.77 11.14
CA LEU A 149 -0.86 9.74 11.52
C LEU A 149 -1.09 9.93 13.02
N PRO A 150 -0.41 9.18 13.92
CA PRO A 150 -0.51 9.42 15.37
C PRO A 150 -0.12 10.84 15.77
N LEU A 151 0.94 11.40 15.16
CA LEU A 151 1.38 12.78 15.42
C LEU A 151 0.32 13.80 15.01
N LEU A 152 -0.33 13.61 13.85
CA LEU A 152 -1.43 14.46 13.41
C LEU A 152 -2.61 14.42 14.40
N LEU A 153 -3.02 13.22 14.83
CA LEU A 153 -4.12 13.05 15.78
C LEU A 153 -3.82 13.72 17.13
N TRP A 154 -2.59 13.57 17.62
CA TRP A 154 -2.12 14.24 18.84
C TRP A 154 -2.11 15.76 18.68
N ALA A 155 -1.57 16.27 17.58
CA ALA A 155 -1.52 17.70 17.30
C ALA A 155 -2.92 18.31 17.24
N VAL A 156 -3.87 17.64 16.59
CA VAL A 156 -5.29 18.04 16.53
C VAL A 156 -5.92 18.10 17.93
N ALA A 157 -5.61 17.15 18.81
CA ALA A 157 -6.09 17.15 20.19
C ALA A 157 -5.44 18.25 21.05
N ALA A 158 -4.22 18.69 20.71
CA ALA A 158 -3.50 19.74 21.44
C ALA A 158 -3.94 21.16 21.04
N VAL A 159 -4.41 21.37 19.80
CA VAL A 159 -4.80 22.71 19.28
C VAL A 159 -5.84 23.44 20.15
N PRO A 160 -6.94 22.80 20.61
CA PRO A 160 -7.91 23.47 21.49
C PRO A 160 -7.30 23.90 22.84
N ARG A 161 -6.38 23.09 23.39
CA ARG A 161 -5.73 23.38 24.67
C ARG A 161 -4.76 24.56 24.59
N LEU A 162 -4.14 24.79 23.42
CA LEU A 162 -3.25 25.92 23.20
C LEU A 162 -4.03 27.23 23.11
N LYS A 163 -5.20 27.25 22.44
CA LYS A 163 -6.07 28.43 22.40
C LYS A 163 -6.54 28.86 23.79
N SER A 164 -6.91 27.90 24.65
CA SER A 164 -7.33 28.18 26.03
C SER A 164 -6.22 28.81 26.90
N LYS A 165 -4.94 28.51 26.62
CA LYS A 165 -3.81 29.06 27.39
C LYS A 165 -3.35 30.45 26.90
N SER A 166 -3.69 30.84 25.68
CA SER A 166 -3.33 32.17 25.14
C SER A 166 -4.33 33.27 25.50
N GLU A 167 -5.43 32.93 26.19
CA GLU A 167 -6.46 33.88 26.64
C GLU A 167 -6.31 34.29 28.12
N PHE A 168 -5.18 33.97 28.74
CA PHE A 168 -4.72 34.48 30.04
C PHE A 168 -3.38 35.18 29.89
#